data_AF-A0A960HIR5-F1
#
_entry.id   AF-A0A960HIR5-F1
#
_cell.length_a   1.000
_cell.length_b   1.000
_cell.length_c   1.000
_cell.angle_alpha   90.00
_cell.angle_beta   90.00
_cell.angle_gamma   90.00
#
_symmetry.space_group_name_H-M   'P 1'
#
loop_
_entity.id
_entity.type
_entity.pdbx_description
1 polymer ?
#
loop_
_entity_poly.entity_id
_entity_poly.type
_entity_poly.pdbx_seq_one_letter_code
_entity_poly.pdbx_strand_id
1 'polypeptide(L)'
;MSEPTDSTSESENPAIEAPEPHPHRPRTNRDWWPDQLELSVLAQPSARGNPLGEGFDYAAAVADLDVEALKADVMAVMTDSQPWWPAD
;
A
#
# COMPACT_ATOMS: atom_id res chain seq x y z
N MET A 1 -35.37 -23.74 14.02
CA MET A 1 -34.05 -24.38 13.94
C MET A 1 -33.41 -23.84 12.68
N SER A 2 -32.55 -22.83 12.81
CA SER A 2 -31.78 -22.27 11.70
C SER A 2 -30.33 -22.33 12.13
N GLU A 3 -29.58 -23.19 11.45
CA GLU A 3 -28.16 -23.44 11.71
C GLU A 3 -27.36 -22.20 11.31
N PRO A 4 -26.36 -21.76 12.11
CA PRO A 4 -25.42 -20.76 11.67
C PRO A 4 -24.47 -21.42 10.66
N THR A 5 -24.35 -20.84 9.47
CA THR A 5 -23.33 -21.22 8.50
C THR A 5 -21.96 -20.85 9.07
N ASP A 6 -21.19 -21.85 9.46
CA ASP A 6 -19.80 -21.70 9.89
C ASP A 6 -18.95 -21.36 8.66
N SER A 7 -18.55 -20.10 8.52
CA SER A 7 -17.72 -19.60 7.42
C SER A 7 -16.26 -19.76 7.80
N THR A 8 -15.68 -20.94 7.57
CA THR A 8 -14.24 -21.20 7.78
C THR A 8 -13.41 -20.59 6.65
N SER A 9 -13.25 -19.26 6.66
CA SER A 9 -12.34 -18.56 5.75
C SER A 9 -10.90 -18.74 6.20
N GLU A 10 -10.01 -19.23 5.32
CA GLU A 10 -8.58 -19.48 5.58
C GLU A 10 -7.73 -18.22 5.88
N SER A 11 -8.37 -17.06 6.01
CA SER A 11 -7.76 -15.76 6.31
C SER A 11 -8.11 -15.24 7.72
N GLU A 12 -8.84 -16.02 8.51
CA GLU A 12 -9.24 -15.65 9.87
C GLU A 12 -8.06 -15.80 10.85
N ASN A 13 -7.72 -14.72 11.55
CA ASN A 13 -6.68 -14.73 12.57
C ASN A 13 -7.27 -15.22 13.90
N PRO A 14 -6.87 -16.40 14.44
CA PRO A 14 -7.52 -17.01 15.60
C PRO A 14 -7.32 -16.25 16.92
N ALA A 15 -6.40 -15.27 16.97
CA ALA A 15 -6.10 -14.48 18.16
C ALA A 15 -6.90 -13.17 18.24
N ILE A 16 -7.56 -12.75 17.15
CA ILE A 16 -8.34 -11.51 17.08
C ILE A 16 -9.70 -11.90 16.53
N GLU A 17 -10.77 -11.69 17.32
CA GLU A 17 -12.13 -11.86 16.82
C GLU A 17 -12.27 -11.12 15.49
N ALA A 18 -12.75 -11.82 14.46
CA ALA A 18 -12.94 -11.24 13.15
C ALA A 18 -13.79 -9.96 13.30
N PRO A 19 -13.39 -8.84 12.69
CA PRO A 19 -14.21 -7.64 12.75
C PRO A 19 -15.59 -7.99 12.17
N GLU A 20 -16.64 -7.81 12.97
CA GLU A 20 -18.03 -8.00 12.53
C GLU A 20 -18.22 -7.27 11.19
N PRO A 21 -18.54 -7.99 10.09
CA PRO A 21 -18.73 -7.39 8.79
C PRO A 21 -19.83 -6.34 8.90
N HIS A 22 -19.45 -5.06 8.90
CA HIS A 22 -20.43 -4.00 8.83
C HIS A 22 -21.02 -4.07 7.41
N PRO A 23 -22.32 -4.35 7.25
CA PRO A 23 -22.90 -4.79 5.98
C PRO A 23 -22.72 -3.76 4.86
N HIS A 24 -22.43 -2.51 5.23
CA HIS A 24 -22.18 -1.42 4.31
C HIS A 24 -21.03 -0.54 4.83
N ARG A 25 -20.06 -0.27 3.96
CA ARG A 25 -19.18 0.89 4.15
C ARG A 25 -20.05 2.14 4.30
N PRO A 26 -19.65 3.14 5.12
CA PRO A 26 -20.39 4.40 5.21
C PRO A 26 -20.67 4.96 3.82
N ARG A 27 -21.94 5.31 3.55
CA ARG A 27 -22.32 5.91 2.27
C ARG A 27 -21.59 7.24 2.13
N THR A 28 -20.90 7.39 1.01
CA THR A 28 -20.24 8.62 0.58
C THR A 28 -21.17 9.43 -0.31
N ASN A 29 -20.83 10.69 -0.59
CA ASN A 29 -21.61 11.53 -1.50
C ASN A 29 -21.76 10.88 -2.90
N ARG A 30 -20.77 10.09 -3.35
CA ARG A 30 -20.82 9.35 -4.62
C ARG A 30 -21.87 8.25 -4.64
N ASP A 31 -22.19 7.65 -3.49
CA ASP A 31 -23.22 6.61 -3.44
C ASP A 31 -24.63 7.21 -3.56
N TRP A 32 -24.79 8.52 -3.32
CA TRP A 32 -26.06 9.26 -3.45
C TRP A 32 -26.21 10.01 -4.78
N TRP A 33 -25.10 10.54 -5.32
CA TRP A 33 -25.06 11.24 -6.61
C TRP A 33 -23.98 10.65 -7.52
N PRO A 34 -24.27 9.52 -8.20
CA PRO A 34 -23.27 8.81 -8.99
C PRO A 34 -22.76 9.62 -10.20
N ASP A 35 -23.60 10.50 -10.75
CA ASP A 35 -23.27 11.36 -11.90
C ASP A 35 -22.73 12.74 -11.50
N GLN A 36 -22.40 12.95 -10.21
CA GLN A 36 -21.82 14.21 -9.74
C GLN A 36 -20.40 14.40 -10.31
N LEU A 37 -20.08 15.62 -10.72
CA LEU A 37 -18.74 15.99 -11.18
C LEU A 37 -17.67 15.63 -10.14
N GLU A 38 -16.65 14.88 -10.56
CA GLU A 38 -15.58 14.39 -9.72
C GLU A 38 -14.45 15.42 -9.63
N LEU A 39 -14.22 15.96 -8.43
CA LEU A 39 -13.15 16.95 -8.15
C LEU A 39 -11.96 16.36 -7.41
N SER A 40 -12.04 15.07 -7.07
CA SER A 40 -11.01 14.28 -6.39
C SER A 40 -9.68 14.35 -7.16
N VAL A 41 -9.78 14.35 -8.49
CA VAL A 41 -8.64 14.46 -9.41
C VAL A 41 -7.82 15.74 -9.23
N LEU A 42 -8.40 16.81 -8.68
CA LEU A 42 -7.69 18.05 -8.39
C LEU A 42 -7.00 18.01 -7.02
N ALA A 43 -7.41 17.09 -6.15
CA ALA A 43 -6.85 16.87 -4.82
C ALA A 43 -5.86 15.70 -4.80
N GLN A 44 -5.20 15.45 -5.93
CA GLN A 44 -4.09 14.48 -6.03
C GLN A 44 -3.02 14.73 -4.97
N PRO A 45 -2.19 13.72 -4.63
CA PRO A 45 -1.12 13.85 -3.66
C PRO A 45 -0.32 15.13 -3.90
N SER A 46 -0.57 16.12 -3.04
CA SER A 46 0.03 17.44 -3.15
C SER A 46 1.42 17.41 -2.52
N ALA A 47 2.22 18.45 -2.78
CA ALA A 47 3.52 18.63 -2.13
C ALA A 47 3.45 18.52 -0.59
N ARG A 48 2.30 18.80 0.02
CA ARG A 48 2.05 18.64 1.47
C ARG A 48 2.16 17.20 1.96
N GLY A 49 1.91 16.22 1.09
CA GLY A 49 2.08 14.79 1.38
C GLY A 49 3.45 14.24 0.99
N ASN A 50 4.33 15.06 0.40
CA ASN A 50 5.66 14.62 -0.01
C ASN A 50 6.61 14.64 1.20
N PRO A 51 7.13 13.49 1.66
CA PRO A 51 8.05 13.44 2.80
C PRO A 51 9.42 14.06 2.48
N LEU A 52 9.79 14.23 1.20
CA LEU A 52 11.07 14.80 0.78
C LEU A 52 11.07 16.34 0.81
N GLY A 53 9.90 16.96 0.97
CA GLY A 53 9.75 18.41 1.02
C GLY A 53 9.84 19.10 -0.35
N GLU A 54 9.55 20.40 -0.37
CA GLU A 54 9.41 21.20 -1.60
C GLU A 54 10.76 21.50 -2.28
N GLY A 55 11.87 21.49 -1.53
CA GLY A 55 13.20 21.83 -2.04
C GLY A 55 14.00 20.65 -2.60
N PHE A 56 13.45 19.44 -2.61
CA PHE A 56 14.18 18.25 -3.03
C PHE A 56 14.09 18.04 -4.55
N ASP A 57 15.25 18.03 -5.22
CA ASP A 57 15.37 17.73 -6.64
C ASP A 57 15.85 16.29 -6.84
N TYR A 58 14.92 15.41 -7.23
CA TYR A 58 15.22 14.01 -7.50
C TYR A 58 16.17 13.82 -8.68
N ALA A 59 16.08 14.64 -9.72
CA ALA A 59 16.94 14.51 -10.89
C ALA A 59 18.39 14.86 -10.54
N ALA A 60 18.59 15.91 -9.74
CA ALA A 60 19.91 16.27 -9.21
C ALA A 60 20.46 15.18 -8.28
N ALA A 61 19.64 14.65 -7.38
CA ALA A 61 20.07 13.60 -6.45
C ALA A 61 20.47 12.30 -7.16
N VAL A 62 19.75 11.89 -8.21
CA VAL A 62 20.09 10.70 -9.00
C VAL A 62 21.30 10.95 -9.90
N ALA A 63 21.51 12.17 -10.37
CA ALA A 63 22.70 12.51 -11.17
C ALA A 63 24.00 12.42 -10.34
N ASP A 64 23.93 12.66 -9.03
CA ASP A 64 25.06 12.55 -8.09
C ASP A 64 25.27 11.11 -7.56
N LEU A 65 24.35 10.18 -7.86
CA LEU A 65 24.38 8.82 -7.36
C LEU A 65 25.46 7.98 -8.04
N ASP A 66 26.23 7.22 -7.25
CA ASP A 66 27.14 6.19 -7.78
C ASP A 66 26.35 4.97 -8.27
N VAL A 67 26.05 4.98 -9.56
CA VAL A 67 25.28 3.92 -10.23
C VAL A 67 26.04 2.60 -10.27
N GLU A 68 27.37 2.61 -10.32
CA GLU A 68 28.16 1.38 -10.41
C GLU A 68 28.23 0.69 -9.04
N ALA A 69 28.41 1.46 -7.96
CA ALA A 69 28.29 0.93 -6.60
C ALA A 69 26.88 0.35 -6.35
N LEU A 70 25.81 1.08 -6.74
CA LEU A 70 24.44 0.59 -6.58
C LEU A 70 24.21 -0.74 -7.31
N LYS A 71 24.69 -0.87 -8.55
CA LYS A 71 24.55 -2.13 -9.32
C LYS A 71 25.30 -3.28 -8.63
N ALA A 72 26.50 -3.03 -8.13
CA ALA A 72 27.29 -4.04 -7.43
C ALA A 72 26.57 -4.51 -6.16
N ASP A 73 26.02 -3.58 -5.38
CA ASP A 73 25.27 -3.89 -4.16
C ASP A 73 24.00 -4.70 -4.45
N VAL A 74 23.27 -4.35 -5.52
CA VAL A 74 22.09 -5.11 -5.96
C VAL A 74 22.49 -6.55 -6.32
N MET A 75 23.58 -6.74 -7.07
CA MET A 75 24.07 -8.08 -7.41
C MET A 75 24.49 -8.88 -6.17
N ALA A 76 25.08 -8.23 -5.16
CA ALA A 76 25.41 -8.88 -3.90
C ALA A 76 24.14 -9.36 -3.16
N VAL A 77 23.13 -8.49 -3.04
CA VAL A 77 21.85 -8.81 -2.39
C VAL A 77 21.13 -9.98 -3.05
N MET A 78 21.25 -10.13 -4.38
CA MET A 78 20.65 -11.27 -5.10
C MET A 78 21.17 -12.64 -4.61
N THR A 79 22.34 -12.69 -3.96
CA THR A 79 22.95 -13.92 -3.45
C THR A 79 23.02 -13.98 -1.92
N ASP A 80 22.60 -12.91 -1.23
CA ASP A 80 22.61 -12.81 0.23
C ASP A 80 21.26 -13.23 0.82
N SER A 81 21.08 -14.55 0.93
CA SER A 81 19.84 -15.17 1.42
C SER A 81 19.50 -14.72 2.84
N GLN A 82 18.30 -14.19 3.03
CA GLN A 82 17.86 -13.70 4.32
C GLN A 82 17.10 -14.81 5.08
N PRO A 83 17.36 -15.00 6.38
CA PRO A 83 16.74 -16.10 7.15
C PRO A 83 15.22 -15.98 7.27
N TRP A 84 14.68 -14.77 7.14
CA TRP A 84 13.23 -14.50 7.16
C TRP A 84 12.56 -14.69 5.79
N TRP A 85 13.35 -14.72 4.71
CA TRP A 85 12.89 -15.07 3.37
C TRP A 85 14.06 -15.67 2.57
N PRO A 86 14.30 -16.99 2.71
CA PRO A 86 15.42 -17.65 2.06
C PRO A 86 15.31 -17.53 0.55
N ALA A 87 16.43 -17.26 -0.11
CA ALA A 87 16.56 -17.48 -1.55
C ALA A 87 16.35 -18.98 -1.87
N ASP A 88 15.68 -19.25 -2.98
CA ASP A 88 15.35 -20.60 -3.49
C ASP A 88 16.59 -21.47 -3.72
#